data_AF-A0A7X0NXM5-F1
#
_entry.id   AF-A0A7X0NXM5-F1
#
_cell.length_a   1.000
_cell.length_b   1.000
_cell.length_c   1.000
_cell.angle_alpha   90.00
_cell.angle_beta   90.00
_cell.angle_gamma   90.00
#
_symmetry.space_group_name_H-M   'P 1'
#
loop_
_entity.id
_entity.type
_entity.pdbx_description
1 polymer ?
#
loop_
_entity_poly.entity_id
_entity_poly.type
_entity_poly.pdbx_seq_one_letter_code
_entity_poly.pdbx_strand_id
1 'polypeptide(L)'
;MITAALIALLARPLTGLFVSDPETTAVTVDALRIIAIGFVFAGIPPLISAYFQSLGRATPSYLISIGTLLIVKAPLVLALGTYGPTGIWISLPIGEAIAVVAAAGLLWKFGRPRTQPVRAPRPGASR
;
A
#
# COMPACT_ATOMS: atom_id res chain seq x y z
N MET A 1 9.77 -9.07 2.52
CA MET A 1 9.87 -10.51 2.16
C MET A 1 9.75 -11.40 3.38
N ILE A 2 10.54 -11.14 4.44
CA ILE A 2 10.46 -11.90 5.70
C ILE A 2 9.03 -11.94 6.25
N THR A 3 8.34 -10.78 6.30
CA THR A 3 6.95 -10.69 6.77
C THR A 3 6.00 -11.56 5.95
N ALA A 4 6.11 -11.54 4.61
CA ALA A 4 5.30 -12.37 3.73
C ALA A 4 5.53 -13.86 3.99
N ALA A 5 6.80 -14.28 4.06
CA ALA A 5 7.15 -15.67 4.36
C ALA A 5 6.65 -16.11 5.74
N LEU A 6 6.80 -15.25 6.76
CA LEU A 6 6.33 -15.52 8.11
C LEU A 6 4.82 -15.72 8.16
N ILE A 7 4.05 -14.83 7.51
CA ILE A 7 2.58 -14.93 7.46
C ILE A 7 2.15 -16.20 6.70
N ALA A 8 2.78 -16.50 5.56
CA ALA A 8 2.41 -17.67 4.77
C ALA A 8 2.71 -18.99 5.51
N LEU A 9 3.85 -19.09 6.20
CA LEU A 9 4.25 -20.27 6.96
C LEU A 9 3.43 -20.44 8.24
N LEU A 10 3.09 -19.34 8.91
CA LEU A 10 2.30 -19.35 10.14
C LEU A 10 0.79 -19.24 9.90
N ALA A 11 0.31 -19.25 8.65
CA ALA A 11 -1.11 -19.08 8.35
C ALA A 11 -2.01 -20.03 9.16
N ARG A 12 -1.69 -21.33 9.17
CA ARG A 12 -2.47 -22.35 9.89
C ARG A 12 -2.47 -22.19 11.42
N PRO A 13 -1.31 -22.06 12.10
CA PRO A 13 -1.32 -21.82 13.54
C PRO A 13 -1.98 -20.48 13.91
N LEU A 14 -1.82 -19.43 13.10
CA LEU A 14 -2.48 -18.14 13.33
C LEU A 14 -4.00 -18.24 13.21
N THR A 15 -4.51 -18.93 12.18
CA THR A 15 -5.95 -19.16 12.03
C THR A 15 -6.52 -19.96 13.21
N GLY A 16 -5.81 -20.99 13.67
CA GLY A 16 -6.24 -21.84 14.78
C GLY A 16 -6.36 -21.11 16.14
N LEU A 17 -5.84 -19.88 16.26
CA LEU A 17 -6.03 -19.04 17.45
C LEU A 17 -7.44 -18.41 17.52
N PHE A 18 -8.10 -18.27 16.37
CA PHE A 18 -9.36 -17.52 16.25
C PHE A 18 -10.51 -18.36 15.68
N VAL A 19 -10.21 -19.44 14.96
CA VAL A 19 -11.17 -20.25 14.23
C VAL A 19 -11.03 -21.71 14.62
N SER A 20 -12.14 -22.32 15.03
CA SER A 20 -12.19 -23.73 15.46
C SER A 20 -12.89 -24.65 14.46
N ASP A 21 -13.75 -24.10 13.60
CA ASP A 21 -14.45 -24.86 12.57
C ASP A 21 -13.51 -25.22 11.39
N PRO A 22 -13.45 -26.49 10.93
CA PRO A 22 -12.53 -26.92 9.88
C PRO A 22 -12.71 -26.22 8.53
N GLU A 23 -13.94 -25.94 8.12
CA GLU A 23 -14.24 -25.30 6.83
C GLU A 23 -13.76 -23.85 6.83
N THR A 24 -14.15 -23.11 7.87
CA THR A 24 -13.73 -21.71 8.07
C THR A 24 -12.21 -21.60 8.22
N THR A 25 -11.58 -22.59 8.86
CA THR A 25 -10.12 -22.66 9.01
C THR A 25 -9.44 -22.77 7.64
N ALA A 26 -9.90 -23.65 6.76
CA ALA A 26 -9.31 -23.83 5.43
C ALA A 26 -9.39 -22.53 4.60
N VAL A 27 -10.56 -21.91 4.55
CA VAL A 27 -10.78 -20.64 3.83
C VAL A 27 -9.88 -19.53 4.37
N THR A 28 -9.75 -19.41 5.69
CA THR A 28 -8.92 -18.37 6.31
C THR A 28 -7.43 -18.60 6.08
N VAL A 29 -6.97 -19.86 6.11
CA VAL A 29 -5.56 -20.20 5.80
C VAL A 29 -5.21 -19.82 4.37
N ASP A 30 -6.09 -20.12 3.41
CA ASP A 30 -5.89 -19.76 2.01
C ASP A 30 -5.90 -18.24 1.82
N ALA A 31 -6.83 -17.53 2.47
CA ALA A 31 -6.85 -16.07 2.49
C ALA A 31 -5.53 -15.47 2.99
N LEU A 32 -5.01 -15.95 4.13
CA LEU A 32 -3.75 -15.47 4.71
C LEU A 32 -2.56 -15.70 3.77
N ARG A 33 -2.50 -16.86 3.11
CA ARG A 33 -1.44 -17.17 2.14
C ARG A 33 -1.52 -16.28 0.90
N ILE A 34 -2.73 -15.97 0.43
CA ILE A 34 -2.93 -15.04 -0.69
C ILE A 34 -2.49 -13.62 -0.30
N ILE A 35 -2.94 -13.13 0.87
CA ILE A 35 -2.58 -11.79 1.36
C ILE A 35 -1.07 -11.67 1.62
N ALA A 36 -0.41 -12.75 2.05
CA ALA A 36 1.05 -12.78 2.23
C ALA A 36 1.82 -12.28 1.00
N ILE A 37 1.32 -12.55 -0.21
CA ILE A 37 1.92 -12.04 -1.46
C ILE A 37 1.86 -10.52 -1.52
N GLY A 38 0.78 -9.89 -1.04
CA GLY A 38 0.60 -8.44 -1.02
C GLY A 38 1.60 -7.72 -0.11
N PHE A 39 2.05 -8.37 0.97
CA PHE A 39 3.09 -7.83 1.87
C PHE A 39 4.45 -7.65 1.20
N VAL A 40 4.66 -8.21 0.01
CA VAL A 40 5.84 -7.92 -0.83
C VAL A 40 5.88 -6.44 -1.22
N PHE A 41 4.70 -5.87 -1.49
CA PHE A 41 4.51 -4.54 -2.05
C PHE A 41 4.07 -3.50 -1.01
N ALA A 42 3.35 -3.93 0.03
CA ALA A 42 2.63 -3.06 0.98
C ALA A 42 3.47 -1.97 1.66
N GLY A 43 4.79 -2.14 1.78
CA GLY A 43 5.68 -1.15 2.41
C GLY A 43 6.01 0.05 1.52
N ILE A 44 5.96 -0.09 0.20
CA ILE A 44 6.47 0.95 -0.73
C ILE A 44 5.53 2.18 -0.77
N PRO A 45 4.20 2.04 -0.98
CA PRO A 45 3.33 3.21 -1.10
C PRO A 45 3.32 4.09 0.16
N PRO A 46 3.24 3.56 1.40
CA PRO A 46 3.34 4.37 2.62
C PRO A 46 4.66 5.14 2.75
N LEU A 47 5.79 4.56 2.34
CA LEU A 47 7.09 5.26 2.36
C LEU A 47 7.11 6.44 1.40
N ILE A 48 6.59 6.27 0.18
CA ILE A 48 6.49 7.37 -0.81
C ILE A 48 5.50 8.44 -0.32
N SER A 49 4.38 8.03 0.28
CA SER A 49 3.42 8.95 0.91
C SER A 49 4.09 9.77 2.01
N ALA A 50 4.84 9.13 2.91
CA ALA A 50 5.58 9.80 3.98
C ALA A 50 6.63 10.79 3.44
N TYR A 51 7.34 10.44 2.37
CA TYR A 51 8.25 11.36 1.66
C TYR A 51 7.54 12.62 1.14
N PHE A 52 6.35 12.48 0.54
CA PHE A 52 5.58 13.64 0.11
C PHE A 52 5.08 14.48 1.30
N GLN A 53 4.71 13.85 2.42
CA GLN A 53 4.33 14.55 3.64
C GLN A 53 5.49 15.36 4.22
N SER A 54 6.70 14.80 4.27
CA SER A 54 7.88 15.52 4.79
C SER A 54 8.28 16.72 3.93
N LEU A 55 7.91 16.72 2.65
CA LEU A 55 8.09 17.86 1.74
C LEU A 55 6.94 18.88 1.78
N GLY A 56 5.95 18.70 2.68
CA GLY A 56 4.75 19.54 2.76
C GLY A 56 3.78 19.36 1.59
N ARG A 57 3.86 18.26 0.83
CA ARG A 57 3.05 18.00 -0.37
C ARG A 57 1.92 17.03 -0.05
N ALA A 58 0.85 17.57 0.54
CA ALA A 58 -0.29 16.78 1.00
C ALA A 58 -1.04 16.03 -0.13
N THR A 59 -1.24 16.65 -1.30
CA THR A 59 -2.02 16.06 -2.40
C THR A 59 -1.47 14.71 -2.91
N PRO A 60 -0.20 14.60 -3.36
CA PRO A 60 0.32 13.30 -3.79
C PRO A 60 0.37 12.28 -2.66
N SER A 61 0.55 12.72 -1.40
CA SER A 61 0.46 11.83 -0.25
C SER A 61 -0.94 11.19 -0.10
N TYR A 62 -2.00 12.00 -0.15
CA TYR A 62 -3.38 11.52 -0.02
C TYR A 62 -3.83 10.65 -1.20
N LEU A 63 -3.37 10.95 -2.41
CA LEU A 63 -3.62 10.10 -3.58
C LEU A 63 -3.01 8.70 -3.38
N ILE A 64 -1.85 8.60 -2.71
CA ILE A 64 -1.22 7.32 -2.43
C ILE A 64 -1.93 6.61 -1.28
N SER A 65 -2.18 7.29 -0.15
CA SER A 65 -2.72 6.63 1.05
C SER A 65 -4.22 6.30 0.94
N ILE A 66 -5.04 7.26 0.52
CA ILE A 66 -6.50 7.11 0.42
C ILE A 66 -6.90 6.76 -1.02
N GLY A 67 -6.29 7.40 -2.01
CA GLY A 67 -6.65 7.19 -3.41
C GLY A 67 -6.45 5.75 -3.87
N THR A 68 -5.35 5.09 -3.49
CA THR A 68 -5.14 3.67 -3.83
C THR A 68 -6.15 2.75 -3.13
N LEU A 69 -6.62 3.10 -1.94
CA LEU A 69 -7.67 2.32 -1.27
C LEU A 69 -9.01 2.45 -2.00
N LEU A 70 -9.45 3.67 -2.27
CA LEU A 70 -10.79 3.94 -2.80
C LEU A 70 -10.91 3.72 -4.31
N ILE A 71 -9.86 4.03 -5.08
CA ILE A 71 -9.90 4.03 -6.54
C ILE A 71 -9.33 2.74 -7.12
N VAL A 72 -8.46 2.04 -6.39
CA VAL A 72 -7.83 0.79 -6.87
C VAL A 72 -8.38 -0.41 -6.11
N LYS A 73 -8.15 -0.49 -4.79
CA LYS A 73 -8.49 -1.69 -4.01
C LYS A 73 -10.00 -1.93 -3.93
N ALA A 74 -10.79 -0.91 -3.60
CA ALA A 74 -12.23 -1.08 -3.44
C ALA A 74 -12.93 -1.55 -4.75
N PRO A 75 -12.69 -0.96 -5.94
CA PRO A 75 -13.27 -1.45 -7.17
C PRO A 75 -12.79 -2.87 -7.54
N LEU A 76 -11.52 -3.20 -7.28
CA LEU A 76 -11.01 -4.55 -7.52
C LEU A 76 -11.68 -5.60 -6.63
N VAL A 77 -11.87 -5.29 -5.34
CA VAL A 77 -12.60 -6.16 -4.42
C VAL A 77 -14.03 -6.40 -4.92
N LEU A 78 -14.73 -5.33 -5.33
CA LEU A 78 -16.10 -5.42 -5.83
C LEU A 78 -16.19 -6.22 -7.14
N ALA A 79 -15.22 -6.04 -8.05
CA ALA A 79 -15.19 -6.74 -9.32
C ALA A 79 -14.83 -8.22 -9.15
N LEU A 80 -13.70 -8.53 -8.48
CA LEU A 80 -13.21 -9.90 -8.34
C LEU A 80 -14.00 -10.70 -7.29
N GLY A 81 -14.63 -10.03 -6.33
CA GLY A 81 -15.46 -10.69 -5.32
C GLY A 81 -16.69 -11.40 -5.89
N THR A 82 -17.10 -11.05 -7.12
CA THR A 82 -18.19 -11.76 -7.83
C THR A 82 -17.85 -13.22 -8.15
N TYR A 83 -16.56 -13.58 -8.18
CA TYR A 83 -16.08 -14.96 -8.36
C TYR A 83 -15.95 -15.73 -7.04
N GLY A 84 -16.43 -15.18 -5.93
CA GLY A 84 -16.40 -15.81 -4.61
C GLY A 84 -15.30 -15.29 -3.67
N PRO A 85 -15.16 -15.89 -2.47
CA PRO A 85 -14.27 -15.37 -1.42
C PRO A 85 -12.80 -15.27 -1.84
N THR A 86 -12.31 -16.24 -2.62
CA THR A 86 -10.93 -16.23 -3.14
C THR A 86 -10.66 -15.00 -4.01
N GLY A 87 -11.64 -14.57 -4.81
CA GLY A 87 -11.52 -13.36 -5.63
C GLY A 87 -11.36 -12.09 -4.81
N ILE A 88 -12.04 -11.99 -3.66
CA ILE A 88 -11.87 -10.90 -2.69
C ILE A 88 -10.41 -10.86 -2.21
N TRP A 89 -9.87 -12.00 -1.77
CA TRP A 89 -8.51 -12.05 -1.24
C TRP A 89 -7.44 -11.81 -2.28
N ILE A 90 -7.63 -12.28 -3.52
CA ILE A 90 -6.72 -12.03 -4.66
C ILE A 90 -6.70 -10.56 -5.07
N SER A 91 -7.83 -9.85 -4.93
CA SER A 91 -7.91 -8.43 -5.29
C SER A 91 -6.95 -7.55 -4.47
N LEU A 92 -6.65 -7.93 -3.23
CA LEU A 92 -5.77 -7.18 -2.32
C LEU A 92 -4.30 -7.14 -2.79
N PRO A 93 -3.60 -8.26 -3.05
CA PRO A 93 -2.24 -8.24 -3.56
C PRO A 93 -2.14 -7.60 -4.95
N ILE A 94 -3.14 -7.77 -5.82
CA ILE A 94 -3.20 -7.06 -7.12
C ILE A 94 -3.29 -5.54 -6.89
N GLY A 95 -4.18 -5.13 -5.98
CA GLY A 95 -4.32 -3.73 -5.59
C GLY A 95 -3.05 -3.13 -5.00
N GLU A 96 -2.29 -3.90 -4.21
CA GLU A 96 -0.97 -3.47 -3.72
C GLU A 96 0.04 -3.29 -4.86
N ALA A 97 0.11 -4.23 -5.81
CA ALA A 97 1.01 -4.11 -6.96
C ALA A 97 0.68 -2.86 -7.79
N ILE A 98 -0.60 -2.58 -8.05
CA ILE A 98 -1.03 -1.37 -8.75
C ILE A 98 -0.74 -0.12 -7.92
N ALA A 99 -0.92 -0.16 -6.60
CA ALA A 99 -0.59 0.95 -5.70
C ALA A 99 0.90 1.30 -5.76
N VAL A 100 1.79 0.31 -5.87
CA VAL A 100 3.23 0.54 -6.08
C VAL A 100 3.48 1.26 -7.39
N VAL A 101 2.87 0.81 -8.49
CA VAL A 101 3.02 1.47 -9.80
C VAL A 101 2.52 2.91 -9.75
N ALA A 102 1.35 3.15 -9.15
CA ALA A 102 0.79 4.49 -9.00
C ALA A 102 1.71 5.39 -8.16
N ALA A 103 2.18 4.91 -7.00
CA ALA A 103 3.06 5.65 -6.11
C ALA A 103 4.42 5.96 -6.79
N ALA A 104 4.99 5.00 -7.51
CA ALA A 104 6.21 5.21 -8.30
C ALA A 104 6.02 6.26 -9.41
N GLY A 105 4.89 6.23 -10.12
CA GLY A 105 4.55 7.24 -11.14
C GLY A 105 4.39 8.65 -10.54
N LEU A 106 3.73 8.76 -9.39
CA LEU A 106 3.63 10.01 -8.62
C LEU A 106 5.01 10.51 -8.18
N LEU A 107 5.86 9.62 -7.65
CA LEU A 107 7.24 9.95 -7.27
C LEU A 107 8.06 10.44 -8.47
N TRP A 108 7.95 9.80 -9.64
CA TRP A 108 8.69 10.23 -10.83
C TRP A 108 8.22 11.60 -11.34
N LYS A 109 6.90 11.84 -11.36
CA LYS A 109 6.31 13.10 -11.83
C LYS A 109 6.58 14.27 -10.88
N PHE A 110 6.48 14.04 -9.57
CA PHE A 110 6.52 15.12 -8.58
C PHE A 110 7.80 15.13 -7.74
N GLY A 111 8.62 14.10 -7.75
CA GLY A 111 9.82 13.97 -6.91
C GLY A 111 11.00 14.84 -7.36
N ARG A 112 10.92 15.54 -8.49
CA ARG A 112 11.99 16.45 -8.92
C ARG A 112 12.10 17.63 -7.93
N PRO A 113 13.31 17.93 -7.41
CA PRO A 113 13.52 19.07 -6.53
C PRO A 113 13.07 20.36 -7.23
N ARG A 114 12.15 21.11 -6.62
CA ARG A 114 12.01 22.52 -6.96
C ARG A 114 13.26 23.19 -6.41
N THR A 115 14.24 23.43 -7.27
CA THR A 115 15.33 24.37 -6.98
C THR A 115 14.70 25.73 -6.76
N GLN A 116 14.36 26.05 -5.51
CA GLN A 116 14.13 27.44 -5.14
C GLN A 116 15.49 28.13 -5.30
N PRO A 117 15.61 29.19 -6.11
CA PRO A 117 16.82 29.99 -6.12
C PRO A 117 17.07 30.40 -4.69
N VAL A 118 18.27 30.12 -4.16
CA VAL A 118 18.71 30.61 -2.85
C VAL A 118 18.42 32.11 -2.86
N ARG A 119 17.47 32.53 -2.04
CA ARG A 119 17.06 33.94 -1.98
C ARG A 119 18.31 34.70 -1.54
N ALA A 120 18.90 35.48 -2.46
CA ALA A 120 20.07 36.27 -2.16
C ALA A 120 19.76 37.16 -0.92
N PRO A 121 20.72 37.32 0.00
CA PRO A 121 20.55 38.22 1.14
C PRO A 121 20.09 39.59 0.63
N ARG A 122 19.00 40.12 1.20
CA ARG A 122 18.52 41.46 0.86
C ARG A 122 19.62 42.46 1.27
N PRO A 123 20.19 43.23 0.33
CA PRO A 123 21.11 44.30 0.70
C PRO A 123 20.30 45.34 1.49
N GLY A 124 20.57 45.51 2.79
CA GLY A 124 19.95 46.57 3.59
C GLY A 124 19.47 46.21 4.99
N ALA A 125 19.58 44.96 5.45
CA ALA A 125 19.22 44.58 6.83
C ALA A 125 20.32 44.87 7.86
N SER A 126 21.02 45.99 7.71
CA SER A 126 21.97 46.53 8.69
C SER A 126 21.85 48.05 8.72
N ARG A 127 20.83 48.54 9.43
CA ARG A 127 20.81 49.87 10.04
C ARG A 127 20.05 49.78 11.34
#